data_AF-A0A423V6D6-F1
#
_entry.id   AF-A0A423V6D6-F1
#
_cell.length_a   1.000
_cell.length_b   1.000
_cell.length_c   1.000
_cell.angle_alpha   90.00
_cell.angle_beta   90.00
_cell.angle_gamma   90.00
#
_symmetry.space_group_name_H-M   'P 1'
#
loop_
_entity.id
_entity.type
_entity.pdbx_description
1 polymer ?
#
loop_
_entity_poly.entity_id
_entity_poly.type
_entity_poly.pdbx_seq_one_letter_code
_entity_poly.pdbx_strand_id
1 'polypeptide(L)'
;WGPPTATRGAGPTPTPDRRGEGLIQFVLAAHEGQRNTRLFWAACRAYEHGFGDTLADALTAAAVRTGLPEHEARAAIASAARLTTRRGEETNGAA
;
A
#
# COMPACT_ATOMS: atom_id res chain seq x y z
N TRP A 1 -1.09 -38.10 25.05
CA TRP A 1 -0.94 -37.63 23.67
C TRP A 1 -1.43 -36.20 23.62
N GLY A 2 -0.52 -35.22 23.63
CA GLY A 2 -0.86 -33.80 23.47
C GLY A 2 -0.51 -33.33 22.05
N PRO A 3 -1.22 -32.35 21.47
CA PRO A 3 -0.86 -31.81 20.15
C PRO A 3 0.40 -30.93 20.23
N PRO A 4 1.23 -30.88 19.17
CA PRO A 4 2.50 -30.17 19.18
C PRO A 4 2.30 -28.65 19.11
N THR A 5 3.13 -27.93 19.87
CA THR A 5 3.30 -26.49 19.82
C THR A 5 3.87 -26.11 18.44
N ALA A 6 3.05 -25.48 17.59
CA ALA A 6 3.56 -24.89 16.36
C ALA A 6 4.39 -23.65 16.72
N THR A 7 5.72 -23.80 16.68
CA THR A 7 6.65 -22.67 16.66
C THR A 7 6.31 -21.81 15.46
N ARG A 8 5.65 -20.67 15.71
CA ARG A 8 5.43 -19.62 14.71
C ARG A 8 6.80 -19.04 14.37
N GLY A 9 7.42 -19.57 13.32
CA GLY A 9 8.66 -19.05 12.78
C GLY A 9 8.50 -17.57 12.47
N ALA A 10 9.28 -16.72 13.15
CA ALA A 10 9.48 -15.35 12.75
C ALA A 10 10.16 -15.37 11.38
N GLY A 11 9.38 -15.20 10.31
CA GLY A 11 9.90 -15.03 8.97
C GLY A 11 10.77 -13.75 8.90
N PRO A 12 11.74 -13.69 7.98
CA PRO A 12 12.57 -12.50 7.82
C PRO A 12 11.68 -11.28 7.57
N THR A 13 11.92 -10.20 8.33
CA THR A 13 11.25 -8.92 8.12
C THR A 13 11.51 -8.48 6.67
N PRO A 14 10.47 -8.24 5.86
CA PRO A 14 10.68 -7.86 4.47
C PRO A 14 11.43 -6.53 4.43
N THR A 15 12.51 -6.51 3.64
CA THR A 15 13.29 -5.31 3.36
C THR A 15 12.41 -4.24 2.69
N PRO A 16 12.75 -2.95 2.82
CA PRO A 16 11.99 -1.84 2.23
C PRO A 16 11.63 -2.08 0.77
N ASP A 17 12.61 -2.52 -0.03
CA ASP A 17 12.46 -2.75 -1.47
C ASP A 17 11.45 -3.87 -1.77
N ARG A 18 11.46 -4.95 -0.97
CA ARG A 18 10.49 -6.05 -1.13
C ARG A 18 9.08 -5.65 -0.73
N ARG A 19 8.92 -4.72 0.22
CA ARG A 19 7.58 -4.20 0.58
C ARG A 19 7.01 -3.38 -0.56
N GLY A 20 7.80 -2.49 -1.16
CA GLY A 20 7.37 -1.70 -2.32
C GLY A 20 6.94 -2.58 -3.49
N GLU A 21 7.77 -3.58 -3.83
CA GLU A 21 7.45 -4.57 -4.86
C GLU A 21 6.13 -5.30 -4.54
N GLY A 22 5.94 -5.75 -3.30
CA GLY A 22 4.71 -6.43 -2.87
C GLY A 22 3.45 -5.58 -3.04
N LEU A 23 3.54 -4.27 -2.80
CA LEU A 23 2.43 -3.34 -3.02
C LEU A 23 2.09 -3.17 -4.50
N ILE A 24 3.11 -3.09 -5.36
CA ILE A 24 2.94 -3.03 -6.81
C ILE A 24 2.26 -4.31 -7.32
N GLN A 25 2.75 -5.47 -6.91
CA GLN A 25 2.16 -6.77 -7.29
C GLN A 25 0.71 -6.90 -6.81
N PHE A 26 0.39 -6.39 -5.62
CA PHE A 26 -0.96 -6.38 -5.10
C PHE A 26 -1.93 -5.55 -5.96
N VAL A 27 -1.49 -4.39 -6.45
CA VAL A 27 -2.27 -3.57 -7.39
C VAL A 27 -2.42 -4.29 -8.73
N LEU A 28 -1.35 -4.90 -9.26
CA LEU A 28 -1.40 -5.64 -10.52
C LEU A 28 -2.38 -6.82 -10.50
N ALA A 29 -2.56 -7.46 -9.35
CA ALA A 29 -3.53 -8.52 -9.16
C ALA A 29 -4.98 -8.03 -9.09
N ALA A 30 -5.25 -6.71 -9.19
CA ALA A 30 -6.58 -6.15 -9.07
C ALA A 30 -7.53 -6.55 -10.20
N HIS A 31 -8.68 -7.08 -9.81
CA HIS A 31 -9.79 -7.36 -10.72
C HIS A 31 -10.66 -6.11 -10.91
N GLU A 32 -11.47 -6.13 -11.97
CA GLU A 32 -12.50 -5.12 -12.22
C GLU A 32 -13.40 -4.92 -10.99
N GLY A 33 -13.75 -3.67 -10.70
CA GLY A 33 -14.47 -3.28 -9.48
C GLY A 33 -13.61 -3.13 -8.21
N GLN A 34 -12.36 -3.61 -8.19
CA GLN A 34 -11.46 -3.50 -7.03
C GLN A 34 -10.17 -2.69 -7.29
N ARG A 35 -9.93 -2.25 -8.53
CA ARG A 35 -8.70 -1.55 -8.95
C ARG A 35 -8.39 -0.32 -8.10
N ASN A 36 -9.36 0.58 -7.99
CA ASN A 36 -9.19 1.82 -7.22
C ASN A 36 -9.02 1.53 -5.72
N THR A 37 -9.84 0.64 -5.14
CA THR A 37 -9.73 0.26 -3.71
C THR A 37 -8.38 -0.37 -3.38
N ARG A 38 -7.87 -1.25 -4.24
CA ARG A 38 -6.56 -1.90 -4.05
C ARG A 38 -5.41 -0.92 -4.23
N LEU A 39 -5.49 -0.03 -5.21
CA LEU A 39 -4.54 1.06 -5.38
C LEU A 39 -4.51 1.98 -4.15
N PHE A 40 -5.67 2.41 -3.69
CA PHE A 40 -5.78 3.29 -2.52
C PHE A 40 -5.17 2.65 -1.28
N TRP A 41 -5.49 1.38 -1.02
CA TRP A 41 -4.90 0.63 0.09
C TRP A 41 -3.37 0.53 -0.02
N ALA A 42 -2.86 0.24 -1.22
CA ALA A 42 -1.42 0.14 -1.46
C ALA A 42 -0.71 1.48 -1.28
N ALA A 43 -1.31 2.58 -1.76
CA ALA A 43 -0.81 3.92 -1.59
C ALA A 43 -0.79 4.33 -0.10
N CYS A 44 -1.86 4.11 0.66
CA CYS A 44 -1.88 4.36 2.10
C CYS A 44 -0.74 3.63 2.80
N ARG A 45 -0.55 2.34 2.50
CA ARG A 45 0.52 1.54 3.09
C ARG A 45 1.91 2.05 2.71
N ALA A 46 2.10 2.53 1.48
CA ALA A 46 3.36 3.12 1.03
C ALA A 46 3.66 4.41 1.82
N TYR A 47 2.70 5.32 1.97
CA TYR A 47 2.88 6.57 2.72
C TYR A 47 3.07 6.32 4.23
N GLU A 48 2.37 5.36 4.83
CA GLU A 48 2.57 4.96 6.23
C GLU A 48 4.01 4.49 6.52
N HIS A 49 4.69 3.93 5.52
CA HIS A 49 6.06 3.44 5.64
C HIS A 49 7.11 4.39 5.05
N GLY A 50 6.72 5.58 4.57
CA GLY A 50 7.63 6.58 4.01
C GLY A 50 8.13 6.27 2.60
N PHE A 51 7.48 5.35 1.88
CA PHE A 51 7.82 4.99 0.49
C PHE A 51 6.85 5.58 -0.54
N GLY A 52 5.86 6.35 -0.10
CA GLY A 52 4.76 6.84 -0.93
C GLY A 52 5.23 7.61 -2.16
N ASP A 53 6.15 8.57 -1.99
CA ASP A 53 6.65 9.39 -3.11
C ASP A 53 7.46 8.56 -4.12
N THR A 54 8.34 7.67 -3.63
CA THR A 54 9.14 6.78 -4.48
C THR A 54 8.27 5.77 -5.25
N LEU A 55 7.17 5.30 -4.66
CA LEU A 55 6.29 4.31 -5.27
C LEU A 55 5.12 4.91 -6.05
N ALA A 56 4.89 6.22 -6.00
CA ALA A 56 3.73 6.87 -6.62
C ALA A 56 3.63 6.57 -8.13
N ASP A 57 4.74 6.73 -8.86
CA ASP A 57 4.78 6.46 -10.30
C ASP A 57 4.60 4.97 -10.62
N ALA A 58 5.24 4.10 -9.84
CA ALA A 58 5.14 2.65 -10.01
C ALA A 58 3.71 2.12 -9.73
N LEU A 59 3.06 2.65 -8.68
CA LEU A 59 1.67 2.33 -8.35
C LEU A 59 0.70 2.87 -9.40
N THR A 60 0.97 4.05 -9.95
CA THR A 60 0.19 4.63 -11.06
C THR A 60 0.29 3.74 -12.29
N ALA A 61 1.51 3.35 -12.70
CA ALA A 61 1.73 2.46 -13.82
C ALA A 61 1.04 1.09 -13.62
N ALA A 62 1.11 0.54 -12.41
CA ALA A 62 0.43 -0.71 -12.08
C ALA A 62 -1.10 -0.60 -12.21
N ALA A 63 -1.68 0.48 -11.70
CA ALA A 63 -3.12 0.71 -11.79
C ALA A 63 -3.59 0.87 -13.24
N VAL A 64 -2.83 1.62 -14.06
CA VAL A 64 -3.09 1.78 -15.49
C VAL A 64 -3.07 0.43 -16.21
N ARG A 65 -2.10 -0.44 -15.89
CA ARG A 65 -2.03 -1.80 -16.44
C ARG A 65 -3.24 -2.66 -16.08
N THR A 66 -3.85 -2.42 -14.91
CA THR A 66 -5.09 -3.11 -14.55
C THR A 66 -6.32 -2.58 -15.29
N GLY A 67 -6.23 -1.40 -15.91
CA GLY A 67 -7.32 -0.73 -16.61
C GLY A 67 -7.97 0.40 -15.83
N LEU A 68 -7.30 0.95 -14.81
CA LEU A 68 -7.73 2.20 -14.16
C LEU A 68 -7.19 3.40 -14.95
N PRO A 69 -8.01 4.43 -15.26
CA PRO A 69 -7.50 5.65 -15.90
C PRO A 69 -6.39 6.31 -15.09
N GLU A 70 -5.35 6.80 -15.75
CA GLU A 70 -4.17 7.37 -15.08
C GLU A 70 -4.52 8.56 -14.17
N HIS A 71 -5.43 9.43 -14.60
CA HIS A 71 -5.89 10.57 -13.79
C HIS A 71 -6.60 10.11 -12.51
N GLU A 72 -7.39 9.03 -12.58
CA GLU A 72 -8.06 8.44 -11.42
C GLU A 72 -7.04 7.80 -10.49
N ALA A 73 -6.04 7.10 -11.04
CA ALA A 73 -4.95 6.53 -10.27
C ALA A 73 -4.18 7.60 -9.47
N ARG A 74 -3.77 8.69 -10.13
CA ARG A 74 -3.08 9.81 -9.46
C ARG A 74 -3.97 10.47 -8.41
N ALA A 75 -5.26 10.65 -8.69
CA ALA A 75 -6.20 11.22 -7.74
C ALA A 75 -6.37 10.33 -6.48
N ALA A 76 -6.38 9.00 -6.65
CA ALA A 76 -6.43 8.05 -5.54
C ALA A 76 -5.16 8.10 -4.68
N ILE A 77 -3.98 8.13 -5.30
CA ILE A 77 -2.68 8.25 -4.60
C ILE A 77 -2.61 9.57 -3.84
N ALA A 78 -2.98 10.70 -4.46
CA ALA A 78 -3.03 12.00 -3.79
C ALA A 78 -4.01 12.02 -2.60
N SER A 79 -5.12 11.28 -2.71
CA SER A 79 -6.08 11.14 -1.60
C SER A 79 -5.52 10.31 -0.46
N ALA A 80 -4.79 9.23 -0.77
CA ALA A 80 -4.10 8.42 0.23
C ALA A 80 -3.04 9.22 0.98
N ALA A 81 -2.22 10.00 0.26
CA ALA A 81 -1.21 10.89 0.83
C ALA A 81 -1.83 11.87 1.84
N ARG A 82 -2.89 12.58 1.44
CA ARG A 82 -3.61 13.51 2.32
C ARG A 82 -4.17 12.84 3.57
N LEU A 83 -4.71 11.62 3.44
CA LEU A 83 -5.25 10.87 4.57
C LEU A 83 -4.15 10.47 5.57
N THR A 84 -2.99 10.05 5.07
CA THR A 84 -1.85 9.66 5.92
C THR A 84 -1.22 10.85 6.62
N THR A 85 -1.07 11.99 5.92
CA THR A 85 -0.60 13.24 6.54
C THR A 85 -1.51 13.67 7.69
N ARG A 86 -2.84 13.70 7.48
CA ARG A 86 -3.80 14.12 8.52
C ARG A 86 -3.74 13.23 9.77
N ARG A 87 -3.62 11.91 9.59
CA ARG A 87 -3.51 10.96 10.71
C ARG A 87 -2.21 11.14 11.51
N GLY A 88 -1.13 11.59 10.87
CA GLY A 88 0.10 11.99 11.55
C GLY A 88 -0.11 13.21 12.45
N GLU A 89 -0.89 14.20 12.00
CA GLU A 89 -1.19 15.43 12.75
C GLU A 89 -2.13 15.17 13.94
N GLU A 90 -3.17 14.34 13.78
CA GLU A 90 -4.10 13.97 14.85
C GLU A 90 -3.41 13.22 16.01
N THR A 91 -2.33 12.48 15.73
CA THR A 91 -1.56 11.77 16.76
C THR A 91 -0.67 12.73 17.58
N ASN A 92 -0.38 13.93 17.05
CA ASN A 92 0.49 14.93 17.69
C ASN A 92 -0.27 16.01 18.49
N GLY A 93 -1.61 16.04 18.38
CA GLY A 93 -2.48 17.02 19.06
C GLY A 93 -3.09 16.55 20.39
N ALA A 94 -2.78 15.34 20.84
CA ALA A 94 -3.18 14.82 22.15
C ALA A 94 -2.01 14.93 23.13
N ALA A 95 -1.70 16.14 23.58
CA ALA A 95 -0.77 16.41 24.67
C ALA A 95 -1.34 17.48 25.60
#